data_AF-A0A495IFB0-F1
#
_entry.id   AF-A0A495IFB0-F1
#
_cell.length_a   1.000
_cell.length_b   1.000
_cell.length_c   1.000
_cell.angle_alpha   90.00
_cell.angle_beta   90.00
_cell.angle_gamma   90.00
#
_symmetry.space_group_name_H-M   'P 1'
#
loop_
_entity.id
_entity.type
_entity.pdbx_description
1 polymer ?
#
loop_
_entity_poly.entity_id
_entity_poly.type
_entity_poly.pdbx_seq_one_letter_code
_entity_poly.pdbx_strand_id
1 'polypeptide(L)'
;MNAASADTAENVANIIEAIATVIALAGLAVSFYFSWKGQVAQKQQAEAAAAAAAESNREAQAAAQRAAAASALTIDELTRIADGVQAMAREAREGRAAAAGGAGVAGRVLAPAPEGSTAHAFEAPTAVGRAAWSLSHDGGDHYRLANTGTAIAHDVWVGGAETLEGPDDFDDGAWIAPGSSVSFTARVRPTTTDSTITVTWAEGRAEGERSSWRYPLPAPPLS
;
A
#
# COMPACT_ATOMS: atom_id res chain seq x y z
N MET A 1 -29.83 -39.98 76.87
CA MET A 1 -30.16 -38.99 75.81
C MET A 1 -29.04 -38.92 74.74
N ASN A 2 -28.42 -40.05 74.34
CA ASN A 2 -27.23 -40.01 73.46
C ASN A 2 -27.39 -40.71 72.09
N ALA A 3 -28.45 -41.50 71.88
CA ALA A 3 -28.63 -42.24 70.63
C ALA A 3 -29.26 -41.37 69.51
N ALA A 4 -30.30 -40.60 69.83
CA ALA A 4 -30.99 -39.77 68.83
C ALA A 4 -30.13 -38.64 68.22
N SER A 5 -29.12 -38.16 68.95
CA SER A 5 -28.17 -37.16 68.46
C SER A 5 -27.15 -37.74 67.48
N ALA A 6 -26.82 -39.04 67.57
CA ALA A 6 -25.87 -39.69 66.69
C ALA A 6 -26.47 -39.92 65.29
N ASP A 7 -27.70 -40.43 65.22
CA ASP A 7 -28.42 -40.64 63.95
C ASP A 7 -28.64 -39.33 63.18
N THR A 8 -28.88 -38.23 63.89
CA THR A 8 -29.06 -36.91 63.27
C THR A 8 -27.76 -36.40 62.64
N ALA A 9 -26.61 -36.61 63.28
CA ALA A 9 -25.31 -36.17 62.77
C ALA A 9 -24.88 -36.97 61.52
N GLU A 10 -25.11 -38.28 61.51
CA GLU A 10 -24.82 -39.13 60.34
C GLU A 10 -25.69 -38.77 59.14
N ASN A 11 -26.99 -38.51 59.36
CA ASN A 11 -27.88 -38.10 58.28
C ASN A 11 -27.49 -36.73 57.69
N VAL A 12 -27.07 -35.76 58.52
CA VAL A 12 -26.58 -34.46 58.05
C VAL A 12 -25.29 -34.61 57.23
N ALA A 13 -24.36 -35.45 57.66
CA ALA A 13 -23.12 -35.70 56.93
C ALA A 13 -23.39 -36.28 55.52
N ASN A 14 -24.28 -37.27 55.43
CA ASN A 14 -24.68 -37.87 54.16
C ASN A 14 -25.36 -36.86 53.21
N ILE A 15 -26.19 -35.96 53.75
CA ILE A 15 -26.81 -34.89 52.94
C ILE A 15 -25.76 -33.90 52.41
N ILE A 16 -24.78 -33.52 53.24
CA ILE A 16 -23.71 -32.61 52.82
C ILE A 16 -22.86 -33.23 51.71
N GLU A 17 -22.48 -34.51 51.83
CA GLU A 17 -21.72 -35.23 50.81
C GLU A 17 -22.50 -35.35 49.49
N ALA A 18 -23.81 -35.64 49.56
CA ALA A 18 -24.67 -35.68 48.39
C ALA A 18 -24.75 -34.32 47.68
N ILE A 19 -24.91 -33.23 48.43
CA ILE A 19 -24.94 -31.87 47.86
C ILE A 19 -23.61 -31.52 47.20
N ALA A 20 -22.49 -31.83 47.86
CA ALA A 20 -21.15 -31.59 47.30
C ALA A 20 -20.95 -32.33 45.97
N THR A 21 -21.41 -33.57 45.88
CA THR A 21 -21.34 -34.39 44.65
C THR A 21 -22.16 -33.79 43.52
N VAL A 22 -23.38 -33.31 43.81
CA VAL A 22 -24.25 -32.66 42.81
C VAL A 22 -23.60 -31.37 42.28
N ILE A 23 -23.02 -30.55 43.16
CA ILE A 23 -22.33 -29.31 42.76
C ILE A 23 -21.12 -29.64 41.87
N ALA A 24 -20.33 -30.67 42.23
CA ALA A 24 -19.19 -31.10 41.42
C ALA A 24 -19.61 -31.56 40.01
N LEU A 25 -20.69 -32.34 39.90
CA LEU A 25 -21.24 -32.79 38.62
C LEU A 25 -21.78 -31.61 37.78
N ALA A 26 -22.45 -30.64 38.42
CA ALA A 26 -22.90 -29.42 37.74
C ALA A 26 -21.71 -28.62 37.17
N GLY A 27 -20.62 -28.49 37.93
CA GLY A 27 -19.40 -27.83 37.47
C GLY A 27 -18.77 -28.51 36.25
N LEU A 28 -18.74 -29.85 36.22
CA LEU A 28 -18.25 -30.62 35.08
C LEU A 28 -19.15 -30.44 33.85
N ALA A 29 -20.48 -30.45 34.02
CA ALA A 29 -21.43 -30.25 32.93
C ALA A 29 -21.29 -28.85 32.30
N VAL A 30 -21.15 -27.82 33.12
CA VAL A 30 -20.91 -26.44 32.65
C VAL A 30 -19.58 -26.34 31.89
N SER A 31 -18.52 -26.96 32.42
CA SER A 31 -17.20 -26.98 31.76
C SER A 31 -17.25 -27.66 30.39
N PHE A 32 -17.96 -28.79 30.29
CA PHE A 32 -18.15 -29.50 29.02
C PHE A 32 -18.94 -28.66 28.01
N TYR A 33 -20.00 -27.96 28.47
CA TYR A 33 -20.79 -27.07 27.62
C TYR A 33 -19.95 -25.92 27.05
N PHE A 34 -19.13 -25.26 27.87
CA PHE A 34 -18.24 -24.20 27.39
C PHE A 34 -17.16 -24.71 26.44
N SER A 35 -16.59 -25.90 26.71
CA SER A 35 -15.63 -26.53 25.82
C SER A 35 -16.25 -26.84 24.45
N TRP A 36 -17.46 -27.39 24.42
CA TRP A 36 -18.16 -27.70 23.18
C TRP A 36 -18.50 -26.43 22.38
N LYS A 37 -19.02 -25.39 23.06
CA LYS A 37 -19.33 -24.11 22.42
C LYS A 37 -18.07 -23.43 21.86
N GLY A 38 -16.94 -23.53 22.57
CA GLY A 38 -15.65 -23.02 22.12
C GLY A 38 -15.17 -23.68 20.82
N GLN A 39 -15.26 -25.01 20.71
CA GLN A 39 -14.87 -25.74 19.50
C GLN A 39 -15.70 -25.34 18.28
N VAL A 40 -17.02 -25.12 18.46
CA VAL A 40 -17.90 -24.67 17.37
C VAL A 40 -17.51 -23.27 16.90
N ALA A 41 -17.28 -22.34 17.83
CA ALA A 41 -16.86 -20.97 17.47
C ALA A 41 -15.49 -20.96 16.77
N GLN A 42 -14.54 -21.78 17.24
CA GLN A 42 -13.22 -21.89 16.63
C GLN A 42 -13.28 -22.47 15.20
N LYS A 43 -14.15 -23.46 14.97
CA LYS A 43 -14.37 -24.02 13.63
C LYS A 43 -14.95 -22.98 12.67
N GLN A 44 -15.94 -22.21 13.10
CA GLN A 44 -16.54 -21.13 12.29
C GLN A 44 -15.52 -20.04 11.96
N GLN A 45 -14.69 -19.64 12.92
CA GLN A 45 -13.61 -18.68 12.67
C GLN A 45 -12.55 -19.22 11.70
N ALA A 46 -12.19 -20.49 11.82
CA ALA A 46 -11.24 -21.14 10.91
C ALA A 46 -11.80 -21.22 9.47
N GLU A 47 -13.08 -21.56 9.31
CA GLU A 47 -13.75 -21.60 8.01
C GLU A 47 -13.86 -20.20 7.38
N ALA A 48 -14.23 -19.18 8.17
CA ALA A 48 -14.28 -17.80 7.69
C ALA A 48 -12.89 -17.27 7.29
N ALA A 49 -11.86 -17.57 8.08
CA ALA A 49 -10.48 -17.21 7.75
C ALA A 49 -9.98 -17.93 6.49
N ALA A 50 -10.33 -19.20 6.31
CA ALA A 50 -9.99 -19.95 5.09
C ALA A 50 -10.69 -19.39 3.85
N ALA A 51 -11.95 -18.96 3.96
CA ALA A 51 -12.69 -18.31 2.88
C ALA A 51 -12.06 -16.97 2.48
N ALA A 52 -11.73 -16.12 3.46
CA ALA A 52 -11.05 -14.84 3.22
C ALA A 52 -9.67 -15.02 2.58
N ALA A 53 -8.89 -16.02 3.03
CA ALA A 53 -7.61 -16.34 2.43
C ALA A 53 -7.74 -16.83 0.97
N ALA A 54 -8.79 -17.60 0.66
CA ALA A 54 -9.05 -18.05 -0.70
C ALA A 54 -9.42 -16.88 -1.63
N GLU A 55 -10.17 -15.89 -1.15
CA GLU A 55 -10.52 -14.68 -1.89
C GLU A 55 -9.28 -13.82 -2.15
N SER A 56 -8.49 -13.54 -1.10
CA SER A 56 -7.22 -12.80 -1.23
C SER A 56 -6.26 -13.46 -2.23
N ASN A 57 -6.16 -14.81 -2.22
CA ASN A 57 -5.35 -15.53 -3.20
C ASN A 57 -5.87 -15.37 -4.64
N ARG A 58 -7.19 -15.31 -4.86
CA ARG A 58 -7.76 -15.07 -6.20
C ARG A 58 -7.44 -13.66 -6.69
N GLU A 59 -7.57 -12.66 -5.82
CA GLU A 59 -7.24 -11.27 -6.15
C GLU A 59 -5.75 -11.11 -6.48
N ALA A 60 -4.87 -11.71 -5.66
CA ALA A 60 -3.43 -11.71 -5.90
C ALA A 60 -3.06 -12.39 -7.23
N GLN A 61 -3.70 -13.52 -7.57
CA GLN A 61 -3.52 -14.18 -8.86
C GLN A 61 -4.02 -13.32 -10.03
N ALA A 62 -5.17 -12.66 -9.90
CA ALA A 62 -5.69 -11.76 -10.91
C ALA A 62 -4.76 -10.56 -11.13
N ALA A 63 -4.25 -9.97 -10.05
CA ALA A 63 -3.27 -8.88 -10.12
C ALA A 63 -1.96 -9.34 -10.80
N ALA A 64 -1.45 -10.51 -10.43
CA ALA A 64 -0.26 -11.09 -11.06
C ALA A 64 -0.47 -11.36 -12.56
N GLN A 65 -1.65 -11.85 -12.97
CA GLN A 65 -1.99 -12.04 -14.38
C GLN A 65 -2.05 -10.72 -15.15
N ARG A 66 -2.62 -9.66 -14.56
CA ARG A 66 -2.61 -8.31 -15.16
C ARG A 66 -1.19 -7.77 -15.32
N ALA A 67 -0.35 -7.95 -14.31
CA ALA A 67 1.06 -7.54 -14.36
C ALA A 67 1.85 -8.30 -15.43
N ALA A 68 1.61 -9.62 -15.56
CA ALA A 68 2.22 -10.44 -16.60
C ALA A 68 1.77 -10.01 -18.01
N ALA A 69 0.48 -9.74 -18.20
CA ALA A 69 -0.06 -9.26 -19.47
C ALA A 69 0.51 -7.87 -19.85
N ALA A 70 0.61 -6.95 -18.89
CA ALA A 70 1.23 -5.65 -19.11
C ALA A 70 2.71 -5.77 -19.48
N SER A 71 3.45 -6.67 -18.82
CA SER A 71 4.87 -6.91 -19.10
C SER A 71 5.07 -7.48 -20.51
N ALA A 72 4.19 -8.37 -20.98
CA ALA A 72 4.26 -8.91 -22.33
C ALA A 72 4.12 -7.82 -23.41
N LEU A 73 3.24 -6.85 -23.21
CA LEU A 73 3.07 -5.71 -24.12
C LEU A 73 4.33 -4.84 -24.16
N THR A 74 4.96 -4.58 -23.01
CA THR A 74 6.18 -3.76 -22.97
C THR A 74 7.37 -4.41 -23.67
N ILE A 75 7.49 -5.74 -23.65
CA ILE A 75 8.58 -6.46 -24.34
C ILE A 75 8.40 -6.36 -25.87
N ASP A 76 7.17 -6.48 -26.36
CA ASP A 76 6.88 -6.34 -27.80
C ASP A 76 7.15 -4.91 -28.29
N GLU A 77 6.75 -3.90 -27.50
CA GLU A 77 7.07 -2.49 -27.81
C GLU A 77 8.57 -2.22 -27.86
N LEU A 78 9.33 -2.71 -26.87
CA LEU A 78 10.79 -2.57 -26.86
C LEU A 78 11.45 -3.27 -28.05
N THR A 79 10.93 -4.43 -28.47
CA THR A 79 11.43 -5.16 -29.64
C THR A 79 11.16 -4.38 -30.93
N ARG A 80 9.93 -3.85 -31.09
CA ARG A 80 9.57 -3.02 -32.24
C ARG A 80 10.41 -1.74 -32.30
N ILE A 81 10.68 -1.10 -31.15
CA ILE A 81 11.56 0.08 -31.09
C ILE A 81 12.99 -0.30 -31.51
N ALA A 82 13.52 -1.42 -31.00
CA ALA A 82 14.86 -1.88 -31.36
C ALA A 82 15.00 -2.17 -32.87
N ASP A 83 14.00 -2.82 -33.47
CA ASP A 83 13.96 -3.12 -34.90
C ASP A 83 13.85 -1.83 -35.74
N GLY A 84 13.03 -0.87 -35.31
CA GLY A 84 12.92 0.44 -35.94
C GLY A 84 14.25 1.21 -35.94
N VAL A 85 14.98 1.17 -34.82
CA VAL A 85 16.32 1.80 -34.71
C VAL A 85 17.33 1.11 -35.62
N GLN A 86 17.31 -0.23 -35.71
CA GLN A 86 18.20 -0.97 -36.63
C GLN A 86 17.90 -0.68 -38.10
N ALA A 87 16.62 -0.55 -38.47
CA ALA A 87 16.21 -0.19 -39.82
C ALA A 87 16.72 1.20 -40.22
N MET A 88 16.53 2.21 -39.36
CA MET A 88 17.05 3.57 -39.58
C MET A 88 18.58 3.59 -39.70
N ALA A 89 19.28 2.78 -38.89
CA ALA A 89 20.74 2.68 -38.95
C ALA A 89 21.23 2.04 -40.27
N ARG A 90 20.48 1.10 -40.85
CA ARG A 90 20.79 0.52 -42.18
C ARG A 90 20.56 1.54 -43.28
N GLU A 91 19.41 2.21 -43.26
CA GLU A 91 19.06 3.24 -44.25
C GLU A 91 20.08 4.38 -44.26
N ALA A 92 20.54 4.84 -43.09
CA ALA A 92 21.59 5.85 -42.99
C ALA A 92 22.93 5.42 -43.58
N ARG A 93 23.29 4.12 -43.49
CA ARG A 93 24.52 3.58 -44.11
C ARG A 93 24.38 3.47 -45.62
N GLU A 94 23.24 3.01 -46.11
CA GLU A 94 22.94 2.89 -47.53
C GLU A 94 22.92 4.27 -48.21
N GLY A 95 22.26 5.26 -47.61
CA GLY A 95 22.26 6.64 -48.11
C GLY A 95 23.66 7.27 -48.14
N ARG A 96 24.50 6.99 -47.12
CA ARG A 96 25.88 7.49 -47.09
C ARG A 96 26.78 6.79 -48.13
N ALA A 97 26.57 5.50 -48.39
CA ALA A 97 27.27 4.78 -49.45
C ALA A 97 26.89 5.29 -50.85
N ALA A 98 25.61 5.59 -51.09
CA ALA A 98 25.15 6.21 -52.33
C ALA A 98 25.75 7.61 -52.54
N ALA A 99 25.84 8.42 -51.48
CA ALA A 99 26.46 9.74 -51.55
C ALA A 99 27.98 9.68 -51.81
N ALA A 100 28.68 8.67 -51.27
CA ALA A 100 30.11 8.49 -51.51
C ALA A 100 30.44 8.07 -52.96
N GLY A 101 29.51 7.42 -53.67
CA GLY A 101 29.67 7.06 -55.08
C GLY A 101 29.46 8.22 -56.07
N GLY A 102 28.87 9.33 -55.64
CA GLY A 102 28.55 10.50 -56.50
C GLY A 102 29.60 11.62 -56.49
N ALA A 103 30.68 11.50 -55.73
CA ALA A 103 31.67 12.57 -55.51
C ALA A 103 32.70 12.73 -56.65
N GLY A 104 32.30 12.49 -57.89
CA GLY A 104 33.08 12.76 -59.08
C GLY A 104 32.23 13.50 -60.10
N VAL A 105 32.53 14.80 -60.28
CA VAL A 105 32.03 15.75 -61.29
C VAL A 105 31.11 16.84 -60.74
N ALA A 106 31.78 17.98 -60.47
CA ALA A 106 31.37 19.36 -60.69
C ALA A 106 30.10 19.91 -60.05
N GLY A 107 30.28 20.98 -59.27
CA GLY A 107 29.23 21.98 -59.05
C GLY A 107 29.18 22.48 -57.62
N ARG A 108 30.02 23.48 -57.30
CA ARG A 108 29.88 24.30 -56.10
C ARG A 108 28.60 25.12 -56.21
N VAL A 109 27.47 24.56 -55.79
CA VAL A 109 26.20 25.27 -55.65
C VAL A 109 26.02 25.65 -54.19
N LEU A 110 25.79 26.95 -53.99
CA LEU A 110 25.51 27.62 -52.72
C LEU A 110 24.24 27.02 -52.09
N ALA A 111 24.36 26.40 -50.92
CA ALA A 111 23.25 25.78 -50.23
C ALA A 111 22.35 26.85 -49.54
N PRO A 112 21.02 26.83 -49.75
CA PRO A 112 20.08 27.67 -49.03
C PRO A 112 19.88 27.20 -47.57
N ALA A 113 19.59 28.15 -46.69
CA ALA A 113 19.37 27.94 -45.26
C ALA A 113 18.20 26.96 -45.00
N PRO A 114 18.35 26.00 -44.06
CA PRO A 114 17.27 25.09 -43.70
C PRO A 114 16.27 25.81 -42.80
N GLU A 115 15.21 26.34 -43.40
CA GLU A 115 13.99 26.70 -42.66
C GLU A 115 13.15 25.44 -42.44
N GLY A 116 12.73 25.21 -41.20
CA GLY A 116 11.64 24.29 -40.88
C GLY A 116 12.05 22.84 -40.63
N SER A 117 12.93 22.60 -39.64
CA SER A 117 12.95 21.28 -38.99
C SER A 117 11.64 21.11 -38.21
N THR A 118 10.65 20.48 -38.82
CA THR A 118 9.49 19.93 -38.13
C THR A 118 10.01 18.80 -37.26
N ALA A 119 10.45 19.14 -36.05
CA ALA A 119 10.73 18.18 -35.00
C ALA A 119 9.42 17.40 -34.78
N HIS A 120 9.37 16.19 -35.34
CA HIS A 120 8.43 15.17 -34.92
C HIS A 120 8.75 14.90 -33.45
N ALA A 121 8.07 15.64 -32.57
CA ALA A 121 8.08 15.37 -31.15
C ALA A 121 7.58 13.94 -31.00
N PHE A 122 8.51 13.03 -30.72
CA PHE A 122 8.16 11.73 -30.19
C PHE A 122 7.35 12.01 -28.93
N GLU A 123 6.04 11.82 -29.03
CA GLU A 123 5.13 11.81 -27.91
C GLU A 123 5.60 10.64 -27.04
N ALA A 124 6.43 10.97 -26.03
CA ALA A 124 6.95 9.98 -25.11
C ALA A 124 5.73 9.26 -24.50
N PRO A 125 5.74 7.92 -24.43
CA PRO A 125 4.62 7.17 -23.88
C PRO A 125 4.29 7.78 -22.52
N THR A 126 3.05 8.25 -22.38
CA THR A 126 2.55 8.90 -21.17
C THR A 126 2.64 7.89 -20.05
N ALA A 127 3.79 7.85 -19.36
CA ALA A 127 3.99 6.99 -18.21
C ALA A 127 2.82 7.26 -17.27
N VAL A 128 2.04 6.22 -16.96
CA VAL A 128 0.87 6.33 -16.08
C VAL A 128 1.37 6.97 -14.79
N GLY A 129 0.99 8.24 -14.61
CA GLY A 129 1.54 9.03 -13.53
C GLY A 129 1.07 8.45 -12.20
N ARG A 130 1.95 8.43 -11.20
CA ARG A 130 1.60 8.01 -9.84
C ARG A 130 2.03 9.06 -8.85
N ALA A 131 1.26 9.24 -7.79
CA ALA A 131 1.70 10.05 -6.66
C ALA A 131 2.88 9.33 -5.97
N ALA A 132 3.82 10.11 -5.47
CA ALA A 132 4.93 9.64 -4.67
C ALA A 132 5.19 10.69 -3.59
N TRP A 133 5.65 10.27 -2.42
CA TRP A 133 5.68 11.14 -1.25
C TRP A 133 7.09 11.31 -0.71
N SER A 134 7.36 12.52 -0.27
CA SER A 134 8.53 12.87 0.51
C SER A 134 8.09 13.68 1.72
N LEU A 135 8.75 13.47 2.86
CA LEU A 135 8.48 14.14 4.11
C LEU A 135 9.77 14.80 4.60
N SER A 136 9.72 16.10 4.89
CA SER A 136 10.82 16.86 5.49
C SER A 136 10.39 17.51 6.81
N HIS A 137 11.37 17.73 7.69
CA HIS A 137 11.20 18.51 8.91
C HIS A 137 11.61 19.96 8.64
N ASP A 138 10.67 20.89 8.83
CA ASP A 138 10.89 22.32 8.56
C ASP A 138 11.33 23.08 9.82
N GLY A 139 11.25 22.44 11.00
CA GLY A 139 11.68 22.98 12.30
C GLY A 139 10.59 22.91 13.37
N GLY A 140 10.99 22.84 14.64
CA GLY A 140 10.03 22.70 15.75
C GLY A 140 9.16 21.45 15.60
N ASP A 141 7.84 21.62 15.66
CA ASP A 141 6.84 20.55 15.43
C ASP A 141 6.28 20.58 14.00
N HIS A 142 6.88 21.34 13.07
CA HIS A 142 6.39 21.51 11.70
C HIS A 142 7.04 20.56 10.71
N TYR A 143 6.20 19.90 9.91
CA TYR A 143 6.60 18.99 8.84
C TYR A 143 5.98 19.40 7.52
N ARG A 144 6.67 19.05 6.43
CA ARG A 144 6.23 19.31 5.06
C ARG A 144 6.11 18.00 4.31
N LEU A 145 4.91 17.71 3.82
CA LEU A 145 4.61 16.59 2.93
C LEU A 145 4.60 17.11 1.47
N ALA A 146 5.44 16.54 0.62
CA ALA A 146 5.54 16.90 -0.80
C ALA A 146 5.13 15.73 -1.69
N ASN A 147 4.30 15.99 -2.70
CA ASN A 147 4.02 15.04 -3.77
C ASN A 147 5.14 15.10 -4.81
N THR A 148 6.11 14.20 -4.72
CA THR A 148 7.23 14.05 -5.67
C THR A 148 6.88 13.14 -6.85
N GLY A 149 5.63 12.72 -6.95
CA GLY A 149 5.13 11.89 -8.05
C GLY A 149 4.89 12.67 -9.33
N THR A 150 4.24 12.01 -10.27
CA THR A 150 3.86 12.59 -11.58
C THR A 150 2.33 12.69 -11.76
N ALA A 151 1.54 12.28 -10.78
CA ALA A 151 0.08 12.42 -10.77
C ALA A 151 -0.42 13.23 -9.56
N ILE A 152 -1.60 13.84 -9.74
CA ILE A 152 -2.32 14.55 -8.68
C ILE A 152 -2.82 13.51 -7.68
N ALA A 153 -2.54 13.74 -6.39
CA ALA A 153 -3.13 12.98 -5.31
C ALA A 153 -4.47 13.62 -4.92
N HIS A 154 -5.54 12.84 -4.97
CA HIS A 154 -6.88 13.30 -4.60
C HIS A 154 -7.25 12.81 -3.21
N ASP A 155 -8.12 13.57 -2.55
CA ASP A 155 -8.70 13.22 -1.25
C ASP A 155 -7.63 12.77 -0.23
N VAL A 156 -6.57 13.57 -0.12
CA VAL A 156 -5.42 13.23 0.71
C VAL A 156 -5.80 13.33 2.17
N TRP A 157 -5.39 12.34 2.94
CA TRP A 157 -5.54 12.30 4.40
C TRP A 157 -4.20 11.91 5.03
N VAL A 158 -3.86 12.56 6.16
CA VAL A 158 -2.62 12.31 6.89
C VAL A 158 -2.96 11.98 8.33
N GLY A 159 -2.66 10.76 8.75
CA GLY A 159 -2.86 10.28 10.12
C GLY A 159 -1.57 9.94 10.83
N GLY A 160 -1.61 9.96 12.16
CA GLY A 160 -0.52 9.54 13.03
C GLY A 160 -0.79 8.17 13.66
N ALA A 161 0.26 7.52 14.14
CA ALA A 161 0.11 6.41 15.08
C ALA A 161 -0.56 6.87 16.38
N GLU A 162 -1.19 5.96 17.12
CA GLU A 162 -1.97 6.28 18.33
C GLU A 162 -1.18 7.05 19.41
N THR A 163 0.13 6.85 19.49
CA THR A 163 1.00 7.52 20.47
C THR A 163 1.60 8.84 20.00
N LEU A 164 1.33 9.25 18.76
CA LEU A 164 1.77 10.51 18.17
C LEU A 164 0.70 11.58 18.40
N GLU A 165 1.10 12.78 18.83
CA GLU A 165 0.21 13.94 18.87
C GLU A 165 0.22 14.63 17.50
N GLY A 166 -0.97 14.84 16.91
CA GLY A 166 -1.13 15.21 15.50
C GLY A 166 -1.16 14.00 14.56
N PRO A 167 -1.12 14.17 13.23
CA PRO A 167 -1.03 15.41 12.46
C PRO A 167 -2.20 16.37 12.66
N ASP A 168 -1.90 17.65 12.88
CA ASP A 168 -2.87 18.75 12.94
C ASP A 168 -2.60 19.79 11.84
N ASP A 169 -3.53 20.73 11.64
CA ASP A 169 -3.47 21.80 10.63
C ASP A 169 -3.42 21.31 9.17
N PHE A 170 -3.85 20.07 8.94
CA PHE A 170 -3.99 19.49 7.61
C PHE A 170 -5.47 19.52 7.17
N ASP A 171 -5.75 20.10 6.00
CA ASP A 171 -7.09 20.06 5.41
C ASP A 171 -7.37 18.66 4.84
N ASP A 172 -8.15 17.86 5.56
CA ASP A 172 -8.59 16.55 5.10
C ASP A 172 -9.30 16.65 3.74
N GLY A 173 -8.93 15.76 2.83
CA GLY A 173 -9.49 15.71 1.48
C GLY A 173 -8.82 16.67 0.48
N ALA A 174 -7.71 17.30 0.87
CA ALA A 174 -6.94 18.17 0.00
C ALA A 174 -6.48 17.47 -1.29
N TRP A 175 -6.33 18.24 -2.37
CA TRP A 175 -5.74 17.78 -3.62
C TRP A 175 -4.34 18.32 -3.75
N ILE A 176 -3.36 17.43 -3.93
CA ILE A 176 -1.95 17.81 -3.98
C ILE A 176 -1.39 17.48 -5.35
N ALA A 177 -1.14 18.52 -6.14
CA ALA A 177 -0.54 18.39 -7.47
C ALA A 177 0.92 17.91 -7.41
N PRO A 178 1.46 17.31 -8.48
CA PRO A 178 2.88 17.01 -8.62
C PRO A 178 3.76 18.23 -8.34
N GLY A 179 4.77 18.08 -7.49
CA GLY A 179 5.69 19.14 -7.09
C GLY A 179 5.15 20.10 -6.02
N SER A 180 3.87 20.00 -5.65
CA SER A 180 3.29 20.77 -4.56
C SER A 180 3.58 20.14 -3.20
N SER A 181 3.52 20.97 -2.15
CA SER A 181 3.68 20.55 -0.77
C SER A 181 2.63 21.17 0.13
N VAL A 182 2.34 20.48 1.22
CA VAL A 182 1.48 20.94 2.31
C VAL A 182 2.22 20.81 3.63
N SER A 183 1.88 21.64 4.60
CA SER A 183 2.49 21.63 5.93
C SER A 183 1.48 21.15 6.96
N PHE A 184 1.96 20.48 7.98
CA PHE A 184 1.16 20.04 9.13
C PHE A 184 2.03 20.09 10.39
N THR A 185 1.40 20.03 11.55
CA THR A 185 2.09 19.96 12.84
C THR A 185 1.96 18.56 13.44
N ALA A 186 3.04 18.04 14.01
CA ALA A 186 3.03 16.79 14.76
C ALA A 186 4.06 16.84 15.89
N ARG A 187 3.72 16.34 17.07
CA ARG A 187 4.61 16.39 18.23
C ARG A 187 4.96 14.99 18.72
N VAL A 188 6.26 14.73 18.77
CA VAL A 188 6.83 13.53 19.41
C VAL A 188 7.03 13.82 20.89
N ARG A 189 6.28 13.13 21.75
CA ARG A 189 6.39 13.25 23.21
C ARG A 189 7.34 12.19 23.78
N PRO A 190 7.82 12.33 25.02
CA PRO A 190 8.56 11.26 25.70
C PRO A 190 7.81 9.93 25.81
N THR A 191 6.47 9.96 25.71
CA THR A 191 5.59 8.79 25.71
C THR A 191 5.30 8.24 24.31
N THR A 192 5.77 8.87 23.24
CA THR A 192 5.54 8.41 21.87
C THR A 192 6.40 7.18 21.60
N THR A 193 5.76 6.03 21.39
CA THR A 193 6.44 4.77 21.08
C THR A 193 6.50 4.50 19.58
N ASP A 194 5.60 5.09 18.80
CA ASP A 194 5.57 5.03 17.35
C ASP A 194 5.35 6.45 16.79
N SER A 195 6.29 6.93 15.99
CA SER A 195 6.26 8.23 15.32
C SER A 195 5.93 8.11 13.83
N THR A 196 5.34 6.98 13.40
CA THR A 196 4.95 6.76 12.01
C THR A 196 3.72 7.60 11.65
N ILE A 197 3.80 8.33 10.54
CA ILE A 197 2.63 8.88 9.86
C ILE A 197 2.16 7.93 8.76
N THR A 198 0.87 8.01 8.44
CA THR A 198 0.23 7.29 7.35
C THR A 198 -0.46 8.31 6.45
N VAL A 199 -0.03 8.37 5.19
CA VAL A 199 -0.68 9.17 4.14
C VAL A 199 -1.57 8.23 3.33
N THR A 200 -2.82 8.61 3.11
CA THR A 200 -3.73 7.91 2.18
C THR A 200 -4.25 8.88 1.13
N TRP A 201 -4.43 8.40 -0.10
CA TRP A 201 -4.92 9.21 -1.21
C TRP A 201 -5.63 8.34 -2.24
N ALA A 202 -6.46 8.95 -3.08
CA ALA A 202 -7.02 8.33 -4.27
C ALA A 202 -6.17 8.70 -5.51
N GLU A 203 -5.93 7.72 -6.40
CA GLU A 203 -5.17 7.91 -7.66
C GLU A 203 -6.02 8.55 -8.78
N GLY A 204 -7.23 8.99 -8.48
CA GLY A 204 -8.14 9.67 -9.40
C GLY A 204 -9.27 10.41 -8.69
N ARG A 205 -10.11 11.08 -9.47
CA ARG A 205 -11.21 11.94 -8.95
C ARG A 205 -12.46 11.17 -8.50
N ALA A 206 -12.62 9.93 -8.98
CA ALA A 206 -13.71 9.06 -8.55
C ALA A 206 -13.32 8.34 -7.24
N GLU A 207 -14.28 7.71 -6.55
CA GLU A 207 -14.05 6.76 -5.44
C GLU A 207 -13.24 5.53 -5.92
N GLY A 208 -11.99 5.78 -6.28
CA GLY A 208 -11.05 4.80 -6.79
C GLY A 208 -10.32 4.09 -5.67
N GLU A 209 -9.46 3.16 -6.10
CA GLU A 209 -8.51 2.49 -5.23
C GLU A 209 -7.68 3.52 -4.45
N ARG A 210 -7.65 3.37 -3.13
CA ARG A 210 -6.86 4.23 -2.24
C ARG A 210 -5.49 3.61 -2.07
N SER A 211 -4.47 4.42 -2.32
CA SER A 211 -3.09 4.08 -2.04
C SER A 211 -2.69 4.60 -0.66
N SER A 212 -1.71 3.94 -0.05
CA SER A 212 -1.21 4.29 1.28
C SER A 212 0.32 4.30 1.32
N TRP A 213 0.88 5.23 2.07
CA TRP A 213 2.30 5.38 2.30
C TRP A 213 2.55 5.63 3.79
N ARG A 214 3.50 4.91 4.37
CA ARG A 214 3.85 5.00 5.78
C ARG A 214 5.31 5.40 5.93
N TYR A 215 5.57 6.35 6.83
CA TYR A 215 6.93 6.85 7.03
C TYR A 215 7.12 7.38 8.47
N PRO A 216 8.23 7.05 9.15
CA PRO A 216 8.52 7.61 10.47
C PRO A 216 8.83 9.11 10.36
N LEU A 217 8.36 9.93 11.31
CA LEU A 217 8.73 11.35 11.35
C LEU A 217 10.27 11.50 11.41
N PRO A 218 10.88 12.35 10.55
CA PRO A 218 12.30 12.65 10.62
C PRO A 218 12.68 13.19 12.00
N ALA A 219 13.82 12.77 12.53
CA ALA A 219 14.32 13.32 13.79
C ALA A 219 14.60 14.82 13.65
N PRO A 220 14.33 15.63 14.69
CA PRO A 220 14.68 17.04 14.67
C PRO A 220 16.20 17.21 14.50
N PRO A 221 16.67 18.25 13.79
CA PRO A 221 18.09 18.54 13.69
C PRO A 221 18.65 18.75 15.10
N LEU A 222 19.81 18.16 15.37
CA LEU A 222 20.56 18.40 16.60
C LEU A 222 21.02 19.87 16.58
N SER A 223 20.34 20.72 17.34
CA SER A 223 20.70 22.12 17.57
C SER A 223 21.87 22.26 18.53
#